data_AF-A0A011QM17-F1
#
_entry.id   AF-A0A011QM17-F1
#
_cell.length_a   1.000
_cell.length_b   1.000
_cell.length_c   1.000
_cell.angle_alpha   90.00
_cell.angle_beta   90.00
_cell.angle_gamma   90.00
#
_symmetry.space_group_name_H-M   'P 1'
#
loop_
_entity.id
_entity.type
_entity.pdbx_description
1 polymer ?
#
loop_
_entity_poly.entity_id
_entity_poly.type
_entity_poly.pdbx_seq_one_letter_code
_entity_poly.pdbx_strand_id
1 'polypeptide(L)'
;MKKSYRLAGLLAATLCLTNPVSAEGVSKAAVSDSAQESAVAKALAKAMTPGEGQKRLQAMIGTFDVAIRTWVDPSKPPIESSATSVSTWVLGDRYVQMMLSGDTQGQPFSGIGYVAFDNVSKLYQATWMDNGSTGMTWYQGGFDASGKSATMKGSLPDPLSGKPSPVELRMHLGDDGGHLTELWGKGLGSKMFKMMELRYTRSK
;
A
#
# COMPACT_ATOMS: atom_id res chain seq x y z
N MET A 1 20.19 69.25 0.54
CA MET A 1 21.21 69.22 -0.51
C MET A 1 20.52 69.05 -1.86
N LYS A 2 20.71 70.04 -2.73
CA LYS A 2 20.23 70.06 -4.12
C LYS A 2 21.13 69.16 -4.97
N LYS A 3 20.57 68.47 -5.96
CA LYS A 3 21.02 68.62 -7.36
C LYS A 3 20.02 68.01 -8.34
N SER A 4 19.47 68.91 -9.13
CA SER A 4 18.67 68.70 -10.34
C SER A 4 19.59 68.65 -11.56
N TYR A 5 19.21 67.89 -12.59
CA TYR A 5 19.43 68.14 -14.03
C TYR A 5 18.26 67.38 -14.73
N ARG A 6 17.21 67.99 -15.33
CA ARG A 6 17.10 68.73 -16.61
C ARG A 6 17.91 68.05 -17.72
N LEU A 7 17.44 67.73 -18.93
CA LEU A 7 16.38 68.26 -19.83
C LEU A 7 16.29 67.21 -20.98
N ALA A 8 15.15 66.85 -21.58
CA ALA A 8 14.59 67.40 -22.83
C ALA A 8 14.26 66.25 -23.81
N GLY A 9 13.22 66.41 -24.63
CA GLY A 9 12.97 65.59 -25.84
C GLY A 9 11.55 65.03 -25.91
N LEU A 10 10.54 65.85 -26.19
CA LEU A 10 9.91 66.11 -27.51
C LEU A 10 8.86 65.06 -27.95
N LEU A 11 7.71 65.60 -28.36
CA LEU A 11 6.51 65.00 -28.93
C LEU A 11 6.74 63.84 -29.93
N ALA A 12 5.85 62.85 -29.87
CA ALA A 12 5.09 62.39 -31.04
C ALA A 12 3.87 61.56 -30.59
N ALA A 13 2.68 62.13 -30.79
CA ALA A 13 1.43 61.38 -30.77
C ALA A 13 1.30 60.69 -32.14
N THR A 14 1.28 59.36 -32.15
CA THR A 14 0.92 58.59 -33.35
C THR A 14 -0.16 57.58 -32.99
N LEU A 15 -1.36 57.90 -33.45
CA LEU A 15 -2.54 57.07 -33.48
C LEU A 15 -2.22 55.79 -34.28
N CYS A 16 -2.16 54.63 -33.63
CA CYS A 16 -2.16 53.33 -34.31
C CYS A 16 -3.51 52.66 -34.11
N LEU A 17 -4.33 52.82 -35.15
CA LEU A 17 -5.28 51.88 -35.74
C LEU A 17 -5.70 50.68 -34.88
N THR A 18 -7.01 50.59 -34.67
CA THR A 18 -7.76 49.45 -34.18
C THR A 18 -7.39 48.16 -34.92
N ASN A 19 -6.75 47.21 -34.24
CA ASN A 19 -6.76 45.82 -34.66
C ASN A 19 -8.06 45.17 -34.15
N PRO A 20 -8.82 44.45 -35.00
CA PRO A 20 -9.88 43.59 -34.49
C PRO A 20 -9.19 42.47 -33.71
N VAL A 21 -9.49 42.38 -32.42
CA VAL A 21 -9.16 41.20 -31.62
C VAL A 21 -9.77 39.99 -32.33
N SER A 22 -8.93 39.09 -32.83
CA SER A 22 -9.33 37.73 -33.18
C SER A 22 -9.94 37.08 -31.95
N ALA A 23 -11.28 37.02 -31.91
CA ALA A 23 -12.07 36.33 -30.90
C ALA A 23 -11.99 34.78 -31.00
N GLU A 24 -11.13 34.24 -31.86
CA GLU A 24 -11.02 32.79 -32.10
C GLU A 24 -10.07 32.06 -31.12
N GLY A 25 -9.35 32.79 -30.25
CA GLY A 25 -8.39 32.21 -29.30
C GLY A 25 -8.96 31.84 -27.91
N VAL A 26 -10.08 32.42 -27.50
CA VAL A 26 -10.59 32.28 -26.12
C VAL A 26 -11.42 30.99 -25.94
N SER A 27 -12.07 30.51 -27.00
CA SER A 27 -12.95 29.33 -26.95
C SER A 27 -12.17 28.01 -26.80
N LYS A 28 -11.04 27.85 -27.50
CA LYS A 28 -10.30 26.58 -27.49
C LYS A 28 -9.48 26.36 -26.22
N ALA A 29 -9.02 27.43 -25.57
CA ALA A 29 -8.28 27.37 -24.31
C ALA A 29 -9.19 27.17 -23.08
N ALA A 30 -10.36 27.83 -23.03
CA ALA A 30 -11.31 27.65 -21.92
C ALA A 30 -11.98 26.27 -21.91
N VAL A 31 -12.17 25.67 -23.09
CA VAL A 31 -12.70 24.30 -23.23
C VAL A 31 -11.63 23.25 -22.90
N SER A 32 -10.34 23.52 -23.14
CA SER A 32 -9.26 22.62 -22.74
C SER A 32 -9.03 22.62 -21.23
N ASP A 33 -9.10 23.78 -20.56
CA ASP A 33 -8.93 23.87 -19.11
C ASP A 33 -10.06 23.19 -18.35
N SER A 34 -11.32 23.45 -18.72
CA SER A 34 -12.49 22.82 -18.06
C SER A 34 -12.58 21.30 -18.29
N ALA A 35 -12.22 20.81 -19.47
CA ALA A 35 -12.17 19.38 -19.75
C ALA A 35 -11.03 18.68 -19.01
N GLN A 36 -9.87 19.34 -18.92
CA GLN A 36 -8.71 18.85 -18.18
C GLN A 36 -8.96 18.84 -16.66
N GLU A 37 -9.57 19.90 -16.12
CA GLU A 37 -10.03 19.96 -14.73
C GLU A 37 -11.03 18.83 -14.42
N SER A 38 -11.97 18.56 -15.33
CA SER A 38 -12.92 17.44 -15.19
C SER A 38 -12.23 16.06 -15.22
N ALA A 39 -11.24 15.88 -16.07
CA ALA A 39 -10.47 14.63 -16.16
C ALA A 39 -9.62 14.40 -14.91
N VAL A 40 -8.96 15.44 -14.40
CA VAL A 40 -8.18 15.40 -13.15
C VAL A 40 -9.10 15.07 -11.97
N ALA A 41 -10.25 15.74 -11.85
CA ALA A 41 -11.22 15.48 -10.79
C ALA A 41 -11.71 14.02 -10.81
N LYS A 42 -12.02 13.48 -12.00
CA LYS A 42 -12.43 12.07 -12.16
C LYS A 42 -11.32 11.09 -11.78
N ALA A 43 -10.08 11.37 -12.18
CA ALA A 43 -8.93 10.53 -11.85
C ALA A 43 -8.69 10.50 -10.33
N LEU A 44 -8.73 11.66 -9.67
CA LEU A 44 -8.60 11.78 -8.22
C LEU A 44 -9.74 11.06 -7.49
N ALA A 45 -10.99 11.24 -7.93
CA ALA A 45 -12.13 10.54 -7.36
C ALA A 45 -11.96 9.01 -7.46
N LYS A 46 -11.51 8.50 -8.62
CA LYS A 46 -11.24 7.07 -8.83
C LYS A 46 -10.08 6.55 -7.98
N ALA A 47 -9.03 7.35 -7.78
CA ALA A 47 -7.90 7.00 -6.93
C ALA A 47 -8.32 6.85 -5.46
N MET A 48 -9.23 7.70 -4.99
CA MET A 48 -9.61 7.75 -3.58
C MET A 48 -10.80 6.85 -3.21
N THR A 49 -11.62 6.42 -4.15
CA THR A 49 -12.86 5.68 -3.83
C THR A 49 -12.61 4.18 -3.71
N PRO A 50 -12.90 3.53 -2.55
CA PRO A 50 -12.85 2.08 -2.44
C PRO A 50 -13.72 1.38 -3.50
N GLY A 51 -13.23 0.26 -4.02
CA GLY A 51 -13.90 -0.51 -5.07
C GLY A 51 -13.56 -1.99 -5.00
N GLU A 52 -13.54 -2.66 -6.15
CA GLU A 52 -13.36 -4.12 -6.23
C GLU A 52 -12.05 -4.64 -5.64
N GLY A 53 -10.99 -3.83 -5.64
CA GLY A 53 -9.73 -4.21 -5.01
C GLY A 53 -9.83 -4.27 -3.48
N GLN A 54 -10.50 -3.31 -2.86
CA GLN A 54 -10.77 -3.30 -1.43
C GLN A 54 -11.78 -4.40 -1.05
N LYS A 55 -12.87 -4.56 -1.81
CA LYS A 55 -13.87 -5.62 -1.56
C LYS A 55 -13.27 -7.02 -1.46
N ARG A 56 -12.18 -7.29 -2.20
CA ARG A 56 -11.48 -8.58 -2.15
C ARG A 56 -10.89 -8.91 -0.78
N LEU A 57 -10.55 -7.89 0.02
CA LEU A 57 -10.01 -8.06 1.36
C LEU A 57 -11.11 -8.31 2.41
N GLN A 58 -12.40 -8.27 2.04
CA GLN A 58 -13.51 -8.45 2.98
C GLN A 58 -13.43 -9.78 3.76
N ALA A 59 -12.91 -10.84 3.14
CA ALA A 59 -12.74 -12.14 3.79
C ALA A 59 -11.80 -12.08 5.00
N MET A 60 -10.89 -11.10 5.04
CA MET A 60 -9.96 -10.91 6.15
C MET A 60 -10.59 -10.24 7.38
N ILE A 61 -11.80 -9.67 7.27
CA ILE A 61 -12.44 -8.95 8.37
C ILE A 61 -13.08 -9.93 9.35
N GLY A 62 -12.79 -9.77 10.65
CA GLY A 62 -13.34 -10.59 11.71
C GLY A 62 -12.38 -10.81 12.86
N THR A 63 -12.78 -11.71 13.76
CA THR A 63 -11.92 -12.26 14.81
C THR A 63 -11.60 -13.71 14.47
N PHE A 64 -10.34 -14.09 14.66
CA PHE A 64 -9.82 -15.38 14.25
C PHE A 64 -8.96 -16.00 15.34
N ASP A 65 -9.11 -17.31 15.52
CA ASP A 65 -8.11 -18.15 16.15
C ASP A 65 -7.03 -18.47 15.12
N VAL A 66 -5.77 -18.32 15.50
CA VAL A 66 -4.62 -18.42 14.60
C VAL A 66 -3.67 -19.50 15.08
N ALA A 67 -3.54 -20.55 14.27
CA ALA A 67 -2.48 -21.54 14.43
C ALA A 67 -1.24 -21.07 13.66
N ILE A 68 -0.12 -20.93 14.37
CA ILE A 68 1.15 -20.45 13.82
C ILE A 68 2.15 -21.61 13.80
N ARG A 69 2.81 -21.77 12.65
CA ARG A 69 3.94 -22.68 12.48
C ARG A 69 5.15 -21.92 11.97
N THR A 70 6.27 -22.08 12.64
CA THR A 70 7.53 -21.41 12.28
C THR A 70 8.61 -22.45 11.99
N TRP A 71 9.24 -22.34 10.82
CA TRP A 71 10.39 -23.15 10.42
C TRP A 71 11.65 -22.28 10.44
N VAL A 72 12.61 -22.66 11.29
CA VAL A 72 13.96 -22.08 11.30
C VAL A 72 14.88 -22.84 10.32
N ASP A 73 14.68 -24.16 10.24
CA ASP A 73 15.34 -25.07 9.33
C ASP A 73 14.26 -25.88 8.60
N PRO A 74 14.19 -25.83 7.25
CA PRO A 74 13.17 -26.56 6.49
C PRO A 74 13.27 -28.08 6.59
N SER A 75 14.37 -28.63 7.12
CA SER A 75 14.55 -30.06 7.37
C SER A 75 14.02 -30.52 8.74
N LYS A 76 13.61 -29.59 9.61
CA LYS A 76 13.11 -29.87 10.96
C LYS A 76 11.59 -29.64 11.05
N PRO A 77 10.89 -30.29 11.99
CA PRO A 77 9.51 -29.96 12.33
C PRO A 77 9.36 -28.47 12.72
N PRO A 78 8.21 -27.85 12.44
CA PRO A 78 7.96 -26.47 12.85
C PRO A 78 7.84 -26.34 14.36
N ILE A 79 8.17 -25.16 14.86
CA ILE A 79 7.73 -24.69 16.17
C ILE A 79 6.28 -24.26 16.04
N GLU A 80 5.39 -24.83 16.86
CA GLU A 80 3.97 -24.49 16.87
C GLU A 80 3.64 -23.45 17.95
N SER A 81 2.71 -22.55 17.66
CA SER A 81 2.26 -21.48 18.55
C SER A 81 0.82 -21.09 18.21
N SER A 82 0.15 -20.36 19.11
CA SER A 82 -1.24 -19.94 18.93
C SER A 82 -1.42 -18.46 19.24
N ALA A 83 -2.31 -17.82 18.50
CA ALA A 83 -2.67 -16.42 18.68
C ALA A 83 -4.15 -16.19 18.37
N THR A 84 -4.62 -15.00 18.71
CA THR A 84 -5.88 -14.43 18.23
C THR A 84 -5.56 -13.26 17.32
N SER A 85 -6.31 -13.13 16.23
CA SER A 85 -6.23 -12.00 15.31
C SER A 85 -7.57 -11.28 15.23
N VAL A 86 -7.55 -9.96 15.32
CA VAL A 86 -8.70 -9.08 15.07
C VAL A 86 -8.39 -8.20 13.89
N SER A 87 -9.21 -8.29 12.85
CA SER A 87 -9.05 -7.54 11.61
C SER A 87 -10.28 -6.70 11.32
N THR A 88 -10.07 -5.40 11.07
CA THR A 88 -11.15 -4.42 10.85
C THR A 88 -10.83 -3.49 9.69
N TRP A 89 -11.89 -2.93 9.08
CA TRP A 89 -11.74 -1.82 8.15
C TRP A 89 -11.42 -0.54 8.90
N VAL A 90 -10.46 0.22 8.40
CA VAL A 90 -10.12 1.54 8.94
C VAL A 90 -10.02 2.59 7.83
N LEU A 91 -10.16 3.86 8.24
CA LEU A 91 -10.05 5.03 7.36
C LEU A 91 -11.04 4.99 6.17
N GLY A 92 -12.28 4.57 6.43
CA GLY A 92 -13.33 4.49 5.43
C GLY A 92 -13.10 3.38 4.40
N ASP A 93 -12.89 2.16 4.88
CA ASP A 93 -12.75 0.93 4.07
C ASP A 93 -11.58 0.95 3.07
N ARG A 94 -10.51 1.68 3.39
CA ARG A 94 -9.32 1.78 2.54
C ARG A 94 -8.22 0.82 2.93
N TYR A 95 -8.13 0.51 4.23
CA TYR A 95 -7.10 -0.36 4.78
C TYR A 95 -7.76 -1.36 5.72
N VAL A 96 -7.32 -2.61 5.64
CA VAL A 96 -7.58 -3.60 6.68
C VAL A 96 -6.48 -3.47 7.71
N GLN A 97 -6.82 -3.09 8.93
CA GLN A 97 -5.92 -3.19 10.08
C GLN A 97 -6.09 -4.57 10.71
N MET A 98 -4.98 -5.24 10.99
CA MET A 98 -4.91 -6.52 11.69
C MET A 98 -4.13 -6.34 13.00
N MET A 99 -4.70 -6.82 14.11
CA MET A 99 -4.02 -6.91 15.40
C MET A 99 -3.90 -8.38 15.80
N LEU A 100 -2.68 -8.86 15.96
CA LEU A 100 -2.37 -10.22 16.38
C LEU A 100 -1.84 -10.19 17.81
N SER A 101 -2.33 -11.07 18.67
CA SER A 101 -1.80 -11.27 20.02
C SER A 101 -1.80 -12.75 20.36
N GLY A 102 -0.69 -13.24 20.90
CA GLY A 102 -0.55 -14.65 21.26
C GLY A 102 0.70 -14.90 22.09
N ASP A 103 1.09 -16.17 22.11
CA ASP A 103 2.29 -16.64 22.79
C ASP A 103 3.16 -17.41 21.79
N THR A 104 4.47 -17.17 21.82
CA THR A 104 5.46 -17.95 21.08
C THR A 104 6.50 -18.46 22.06
N GLN A 105 6.55 -19.80 22.23
CA GLN A 105 7.48 -20.47 23.15
C GLN A 105 7.43 -19.93 24.59
N GLY A 106 6.24 -19.63 25.11
CA GLY A 106 6.05 -19.11 26.47
C GLY A 106 6.38 -17.63 26.64
N GLN A 107 6.57 -16.89 25.54
CA GLN A 107 6.77 -15.44 25.54
C GLN A 107 5.61 -14.74 24.82
N PRO A 108 5.06 -13.65 25.40
CA PRO A 108 4.04 -12.84 24.74
C PRO A 108 4.51 -12.28 23.40
N PHE A 109 3.71 -12.51 22.36
CA PHE A 109 3.92 -11.98 21.02
C PHE A 109 2.74 -11.08 20.62
N SER A 110 3.04 -9.94 20.02
CA SER A 110 2.03 -9.02 19.52
C SER A 110 2.49 -8.37 18.23
N GLY A 111 1.58 -8.23 17.27
CA GLY A 111 1.87 -7.57 16.01
C GLY A 111 0.69 -6.79 15.46
N ILE A 112 1.01 -5.82 14.62
CA ILE A 112 0.07 -4.98 13.90
C ILE A 112 0.41 -5.06 12.42
N GLY A 113 -0.60 -5.36 11.61
CA GLY A 113 -0.49 -5.40 10.16
C GLY A 113 -1.48 -4.47 9.50
N TYR A 114 -1.14 -4.04 8.29
CA TYR A 114 -2.10 -3.42 7.38
C TYR A 114 -2.03 -4.11 6.02
N VAL A 115 -3.20 -4.30 5.40
CA VAL A 115 -3.31 -4.69 3.99
C VAL A 115 -4.21 -3.70 3.27
N ALA A 116 -3.83 -3.29 2.07
CA ALA A 116 -4.56 -2.30 1.28
C ALA A 116 -4.45 -2.59 -0.21
N PHE A 117 -5.37 -2.01 -0.97
CA PHE A 117 -5.28 -1.94 -2.43
C PHE A 117 -5.14 -0.48 -2.85
N ASP A 118 -4.13 -0.18 -3.66
CA ASP A 118 -3.97 1.14 -4.27
C ASP A 118 -4.67 1.20 -5.63
N ASN A 119 -5.66 2.08 -5.73
CA ASN A 119 -6.44 2.29 -6.94
C ASN A 119 -5.63 2.91 -8.09
N VAL A 120 -4.47 3.52 -7.81
CA VAL A 120 -3.61 4.12 -8.82
C VAL A 120 -2.67 3.07 -9.40
N SER A 121 -1.80 2.48 -8.57
CA SER A 121 -0.87 1.44 -9.03
C SER A 121 -1.53 0.11 -9.38
N LYS A 122 -2.77 -0.12 -8.90
CA LYS A 122 -3.47 -1.41 -9.00
C LYS A 122 -2.74 -2.56 -8.32
N LEU A 123 -1.94 -2.24 -7.30
CA LEU A 123 -1.22 -3.22 -6.49
C LEU A 123 -1.82 -3.29 -5.08
N TYR A 124 -1.78 -4.50 -4.52
CA TYR A 124 -1.97 -4.71 -3.11
C TYR A 124 -0.66 -4.41 -2.39
N GLN A 125 -0.80 -3.85 -1.19
CA GLN A 125 0.31 -3.48 -0.33
C GLN A 125 0.04 -4.05 1.05
N ALA A 126 1.08 -4.53 1.71
CA ALA A 126 1.00 -4.97 3.09
C ALA A 126 2.18 -4.45 3.90
N THR A 127 1.94 -4.14 5.16
CA THR A 127 3.00 -3.85 6.13
C THR A 127 2.75 -4.56 7.44
N TRP A 128 3.83 -4.83 8.17
CA TRP A 128 3.81 -5.55 9.42
C TRP A 128 4.84 -4.99 10.39
N MET A 129 4.45 -4.90 11.67
CA MET A 129 5.31 -4.62 12.82
C MET A 129 4.96 -5.56 13.97
N ASP A 130 5.93 -5.94 14.78
CA ASP A 130 5.72 -6.79 15.96
C ASP A 130 6.73 -6.47 17.08
N ASN A 131 6.58 -7.13 18.22
CA ASN A 131 7.50 -7.00 19.36
C ASN A 131 8.72 -7.94 19.28
N GLY A 132 8.88 -8.70 18.19
CA GLY A 132 10.05 -9.55 17.92
C GLY A 132 11.15 -8.86 17.14
N SER A 133 10.88 -7.68 16.56
CA SER A 133 11.85 -6.89 15.81
C SER A 133 11.61 -5.38 15.94
N THR A 134 12.56 -4.58 15.50
CA THR A 134 12.42 -3.12 15.40
C THR A 134 12.19 -2.63 13.96
N GLY A 135 12.12 -3.58 13.01
CA GLY A 135 11.96 -3.30 11.59
C GLY A 135 10.49 -3.34 11.17
N MET A 136 10.11 -2.45 10.25
CA MET A 136 8.84 -2.56 9.54
C MET A 136 9.04 -3.38 8.27
N THR A 137 8.15 -4.32 8.02
CA THR A 137 8.15 -5.05 6.75
C THR A 137 7.18 -4.42 5.77
N TRP A 138 7.56 -4.35 4.50
CA TRP A 138 6.72 -3.86 3.42
C TRP A 138 6.67 -4.87 2.28
N TYR A 139 5.48 -5.13 1.78
CA TYR A 139 5.23 -6.01 0.65
C TYR A 139 4.35 -5.32 -0.37
N GLN A 140 4.56 -5.66 -1.64
CA GLN A 140 3.67 -5.26 -2.75
C GLN A 140 3.45 -6.42 -3.71
N GLY A 141 2.25 -6.52 -4.28
CA GLY A 141 1.92 -7.54 -5.27
C GLY A 141 0.44 -7.60 -5.57
N GLY A 142 -0.10 -8.80 -5.73
CA GLY A 142 -1.53 -8.92 -5.98
C GLY A 142 -2.06 -10.33 -6.04
N PHE A 143 -3.39 -10.38 -6.20
CA PHE A 143 -4.13 -11.62 -6.35
C PHE A 143 -3.99 -12.20 -7.76
N ASP A 144 -4.05 -13.52 -7.85
CA ASP A 144 -4.20 -14.24 -9.10
C ASP A 144 -5.58 -13.98 -9.74
N ALA A 145 -5.80 -14.55 -10.93
CA ALA A 145 -7.05 -14.42 -11.67
C ALA A 145 -8.27 -14.99 -10.93
N SER A 146 -8.08 -15.98 -10.03
CA SER A 146 -9.15 -16.53 -9.22
C SER A 146 -9.60 -15.58 -8.11
N GLY A 147 -8.70 -14.69 -7.68
CA GLY A 147 -8.93 -13.81 -6.55
C GLY A 147 -8.85 -14.46 -5.19
N LYS A 148 -8.45 -15.74 -5.11
CA LYS A 148 -8.30 -16.46 -3.86
C LYS A 148 -6.87 -16.47 -3.35
N SER A 149 -5.87 -16.43 -4.23
CA SER A 149 -4.47 -16.45 -3.81
C SER A 149 -3.77 -15.15 -4.19
N ALA A 150 -2.92 -14.63 -3.31
CA ALA A 150 -2.08 -13.47 -3.57
C ALA A 150 -0.62 -13.77 -3.27
N THR A 151 0.27 -13.19 -4.06
CA THR A 151 1.71 -13.16 -3.77
C THR A 151 2.15 -11.71 -3.73
N MET A 152 2.75 -11.31 -2.61
CA MET A 152 3.33 -9.99 -2.40
C MET A 152 4.80 -10.16 -2.04
N LYS A 153 5.66 -9.34 -2.64
CA LYS A 153 7.12 -9.41 -2.50
C LYS A 153 7.63 -8.19 -1.76
N GLY A 154 8.68 -8.40 -0.99
CA GLY A 154 9.35 -7.35 -0.25
C GLY A 154 10.85 -7.62 -0.17
N SER A 155 11.55 -6.71 0.49
CA SER A 155 12.94 -6.93 0.86
C SER A 155 13.18 -6.41 2.27
N LEU A 156 13.88 -7.22 3.07
CA LEU A 156 14.25 -6.90 4.44
C LEU A 156 15.78 -6.97 4.58
N PRO A 157 16.40 -6.13 5.42
CA PRO A 157 17.79 -6.32 5.78
C PRO A 157 17.99 -7.69 6.45
N ASP A 158 18.93 -8.47 5.94
CA ASP A 158 19.38 -9.68 6.59
C ASP A 158 20.05 -9.33 7.93
N PRO A 159 19.64 -9.92 9.07
CA PRO A 159 20.11 -9.51 10.38
C PRO A 159 21.60 -9.77 10.62
N LEU A 160 22.23 -10.66 9.85
CA LEU A 160 23.66 -10.96 9.98
C LEU A 160 24.54 -10.04 9.14
N SER A 161 24.15 -9.82 7.89
CA SER A 161 24.96 -9.07 6.91
C SER A 161 24.53 -7.61 6.72
N GLY A 162 23.34 -7.24 7.20
CA GLY A 162 22.71 -5.94 6.96
C GLY A 162 22.29 -5.69 5.51
N LYS A 163 22.52 -6.65 4.59
CA LYS A 163 22.21 -6.49 3.17
C LYS A 163 20.75 -6.82 2.88
N PRO A 164 20.13 -6.23 1.84
CA PRO A 164 18.77 -6.58 1.44
C PRO A 164 18.65 -8.07 1.06
N SER A 165 17.65 -8.73 1.62
CA SER A 165 17.26 -10.11 1.34
C SER A 165 15.79 -10.15 0.90
N PRO A 166 15.44 -10.94 -0.14
CA PRO A 166 14.07 -11.01 -0.62
C PRO A 166 13.18 -11.80 0.34
N VAL A 167 11.94 -11.35 0.48
CA VAL A 167 10.88 -12.03 1.21
C VAL A 167 9.59 -12.05 0.39
N GLU A 168 8.75 -13.06 0.59
CA GLU A 168 7.42 -13.12 0.00
C GLU A 168 6.37 -13.38 1.09
N LEU A 169 5.25 -12.68 0.99
CA LEU A 169 4.02 -12.98 1.70
C LEU A 169 3.06 -13.62 0.69
N ARG A 170 2.62 -14.84 0.97
CA ARG A 170 1.63 -15.54 0.18
C ARG A 170 0.35 -15.67 0.98
N MET A 171 -0.76 -15.29 0.40
CA MET A 171 -2.07 -15.35 1.04
C MET A 171 -2.99 -16.27 0.26
N HIS A 172 -3.82 -17.01 0.95
CA HIS A 172 -4.92 -17.77 0.36
C HIS A 172 -6.20 -17.55 1.16
N LEU A 173 -7.26 -17.11 0.51
CA LEU A 173 -8.58 -16.89 1.10
C LEU A 173 -9.38 -18.19 1.05
N GLY A 174 -9.84 -18.65 2.20
CA GLY A 174 -10.67 -19.84 2.33
C GLY A 174 -12.14 -19.56 2.06
N ASP A 175 -12.86 -20.56 1.56
CA ASP A 175 -14.32 -20.49 1.35
C ASP A 175 -15.11 -20.55 2.67
N ASP A 176 -14.47 -21.02 3.75
CA ASP A 176 -14.99 -21.07 5.11
C ASP A 176 -14.92 -19.70 5.84
N GLY A 177 -14.49 -18.66 5.13
CA GLY A 177 -14.27 -17.34 5.68
C GLY A 177 -12.99 -17.22 6.52
N GLY A 178 -12.18 -18.28 6.60
CA GLY A 178 -10.81 -18.26 7.10
C GLY A 178 -9.82 -17.86 6.01
N HIS A 179 -8.53 -17.81 6.36
CA HIS A 179 -7.46 -17.56 5.40
C HIS A 179 -6.13 -18.15 5.87
N LEU A 180 -5.19 -18.27 4.95
CA LEU A 180 -3.83 -18.72 5.18
C LEU A 180 -2.87 -17.61 4.78
N THR A 181 -1.90 -17.32 5.62
CA THR A 181 -0.77 -16.45 5.29
C THR A 181 0.52 -17.24 5.47
N GLU A 182 1.36 -17.25 4.46
CA GLU A 182 2.69 -17.85 4.51
C GLU A 182 3.76 -16.77 4.30
N LEU A 183 4.82 -16.83 5.10
CA LEU A 183 6.00 -15.98 4.93
C LEU A 183 7.14 -16.85 4.39
N TRP A 184 7.71 -16.41 3.28
CA TRP A 184 8.80 -17.08 2.59
C TRP A 184 10.04 -16.19 2.60
N GLY A 185 11.20 -16.79 2.82
CA GLY A 185 12.47 -16.08 2.88
C GLY A 185 13.65 -17.04 2.85
N LYS A 186 14.86 -16.50 2.84
CA LYS A 186 16.09 -17.30 2.83
C LYS A 186 16.52 -17.78 4.23
N GLY A 187 15.94 -17.22 5.29
CA GLY A 187 16.42 -17.41 6.67
C GLY A 187 17.91 -17.12 6.75
N LEU A 188 18.66 -18.00 7.43
CA LEU A 188 20.13 -17.94 7.50
C LEU A 188 20.83 -18.59 6.28
N GLY A 189 20.08 -19.17 5.36
CA GLY A 189 20.58 -19.86 4.17
C GLY A 189 20.59 -18.99 2.91
N SER A 190 20.78 -19.63 1.76
CA SER A 190 20.77 -18.96 0.45
C SER A 190 19.50 -19.22 -0.37
N LYS A 191 18.74 -20.27 -0.02
CA LYS A 191 17.54 -20.71 -0.73
C LYS A 191 16.27 -20.24 -0.02
N MET A 192 15.30 -19.79 -0.79
CA MET A 192 13.97 -19.47 -0.28
C MET A 192 13.27 -20.73 0.23
N PHE A 193 12.66 -20.63 1.41
CA PHE A 193 11.78 -21.65 1.97
C PHE A 193 10.65 -20.99 2.76
N LYS A 194 9.62 -21.77 3.11
CA LYS A 194 8.53 -21.30 3.98
C LYS A 194 9.04 -21.18 5.40
N MET A 195 9.16 -19.95 5.89
CA MET A 195 9.63 -19.64 7.24
C MET A 195 8.48 -19.63 8.24
N MET A 196 7.27 -19.23 7.81
CA MET A 196 6.11 -19.14 8.69
C MET A 196 4.82 -19.46 7.95
N GLU A 197 3.87 -20.06 8.65
CA GLU A 197 2.49 -20.29 8.22
C GLU A 197 1.56 -19.85 9.35
N LEU A 198 0.57 -19.02 9.03
CA LEU A 198 -0.50 -18.58 9.92
C LEU A 198 -1.83 -19.01 9.31
N ARG A 199 -2.52 -19.92 9.98
CA ARG A 199 -3.84 -20.39 9.58
C ARG A 199 -4.89 -19.73 10.46
N TYR A 200 -5.74 -18.94 9.84
CA TYR A 200 -6.80 -18.16 10.47
C TYR A 200 -8.11 -18.90 10.34
N THR A 201 -8.72 -19.26 11.46
CA THR A 201 -10.06 -19.84 11.54
C THR A 201 -10.96 -18.85 12.25
N ARG A 202 -12.14 -18.55 11.68
CA ARG A 202 -13.06 -17.62 12.34
C ARG A 202 -13.41 -18.13 13.73
N SER A 203 -13.27 -17.27 14.73
CA SER A 203 -13.75 -17.57 16.07
C SER A 203 -15.27 -17.68 16.03
N LYS A 204 -15.81 -18.56 16.88
CA LYS A 204 -17.26 -18.78 17.01
C LYS A 204 -17.96 -17.64 17.74
#